data_AF-A0A3N5FSX5-F1
#
_entry.id   AF-A0A3N5FSX5-F1
#
_cell.length_a   1.000
_cell.length_b   1.000
_cell.length_c   1.000
_cell.angle_alpha   90.00
_cell.angle_beta   90.00
_cell.angle_gamma   90.00
#
_symmetry.space_group_name_H-M   'P 1'
#
loop_
_entity.id
_entity.type
_entity.pdbx_description
1 polymer ?
#
loop_
_entity_poly.entity_id
_entity_poly.type
_entity_poly.pdbx_seq_one_letter_code
_entity_poly.pdbx_strand_id
1 'polypeptide(L)'
;MVERDTNGDGKADQTAFFDDLGKIRKLETDSNSDGRMDTVLYYDEEILMRVERDMDFDGLIDCTDYFDKGKRQRQERINRSKKVYQRTLFDENEQPFLLKKDTSGNGAFDTLYYMKKGEISEVTADTDGNGMVNIRTIYKNGKPAEQRTDEDENGKYERIVFYNQEGLPERSGHDIDKDGEPEVFRFYRKETVVKETKDTNRDGKTDIETLFKDGSSAEQSRDSNFDGVFDIVTIFKNDKPVSQTIDTDFDNKTDRTIRFDSEGRVIEIREHAKHSGKFNRISLFNKGVLARVEHDMDGDGFFETISLYQNDKIYLQTRDQNRNGKPDITTFLNAGEEKERVEIDSDSNGKTDTWQFYNKGRLVRLDKDENNDGRADVKEYYNNIGKRVKSETCNGSAGKSCLTWYYDDAENPVRAEQDGNGDGRIDTWFLYSKGRIASVQEDSNKDGKADIWETYDASGALIRREKDLNYDGKPDISDTR
;
A
#
# COMPACT_ATOMS: atom_id res chain seq x y z
N MET A 1 -33.27 80.95 -7.33
CA MET A 1 -32.75 80.26 -6.13
C MET A 1 -33.60 80.71 -4.95
N VAL A 2 -34.04 79.78 -4.12
CA VAL A 2 -34.80 80.06 -2.90
C VAL A 2 -34.14 79.28 -1.77
N GLU A 3 -33.71 79.99 -0.74
CA GLU A 3 -33.14 79.43 0.48
C GLU A 3 -34.19 79.39 1.58
N ARG A 4 -34.18 78.34 2.39
CA ARG A 4 -35.06 78.18 3.54
C ARG A 4 -34.23 77.71 4.73
N ASP A 5 -34.53 78.29 5.87
CA ASP A 5 -34.08 77.86 7.19
C ASP A 5 -35.29 77.22 7.88
N THR A 6 -35.37 75.89 7.86
CA THR A 6 -36.50 75.14 8.43
C THR A 6 -36.33 74.87 9.92
N ASN A 7 -35.10 74.87 10.44
CA ASN A 7 -34.80 74.59 11.84
C ASN A 7 -34.69 75.87 12.73
N GLY A 8 -34.60 77.05 12.10
CA GLY A 8 -34.59 78.36 12.77
C GLY A 8 -33.25 78.73 13.41
N ASP A 9 -32.14 78.12 13.00
CA ASP A 9 -30.81 78.36 13.57
C ASP A 9 -30.07 79.56 12.93
N GLY A 10 -30.67 80.18 11.92
CA GLY A 10 -30.12 81.31 11.19
C GLY A 10 -29.26 80.94 9.99
N LYS A 11 -29.13 79.65 9.65
CA LYS A 11 -28.51 79.16 8.42
C LYS A 11 -29.56 78.46 7.55
N ALA A 12 -29.45 78.62 6.23
CA ALA A 12 -30.33 77.90 5.32
C ALA A 12 -29.98 76.40 5.31
N ASP A 13 -30.95 75.55 5.62
CA ASP A 13 -30.84 74.09 5.61
C ASP A 13 -31.45 73.47 4.33
N GLN A 14 -32.10 74.27 3.50
CA GLN A 14 -32.58 73.88 2.17
C GLN A 14 -32.34 74.97 1.13
N THR A 15 -31.87 74.58 -0.06
CA THR A 15 -31.70 75.47 -1.21
C THR A 15 -32.35 74.88 -2.46
N ALA A 16 -33.39 75.55 -2.98
CA ALA A 16 -34.10 75.16 -4.19
C ALA A 16 -33.69 76.01 -5.40
N PHE A 17 -33.47 75.36 -6.54
CA PHE A 17 -33.15 75.99 -7.82
C PHE A 17 -34.26 75.72 -8.83
N PHE A 18 -34.66 76.77 -9.55
CA PHE A 18 -35.75 76.74 -10.52
C PHE A 18 -35.23 77.14 -11.90
N ASP A 19 -35.91 76.71 -12.96
CA ASP A 19 -35.63 77.14 -14.33
C ASP A 19 -36.32 78.45 -14.71
N ASP A 20 -36.10 78.91 -15.94
CA ASP A 20 -36.66 80.17 -16.46
C ASP A 20 -38.20 80.16 -16.53
N LEU A 21 -38.83 78.98 -16.44
CA LEU A 21 -40.27 78.78 -16.42
C LEU A 21 -40.82 78.62 -14.98
N GLY A 22 -39.96 78.66 -13.97
CA GLY A 22 -40.32 78.51 -12.56
C GLY A 22 -40.48 77.06 -12.08
N LYS A 23 -40.10 76.06 -12.88
CA LYS A 23 -40.11 74.65 -12.47
C LYS A 23 -38.85 74.30 -11.68
N ILE A 24 -38.98 73.47 -10.65
CA ILE A 24 -37.82 73.04 -9.85
C ILE A 24 -36.88 72.17 -10.68
N ARG A 25 -35.57 72.43 -10.57
CA ARG A 25 -34.51 71.62 -11.21
C ARG A 25 -33.61 70.93 -10.20
N LYS A 26 -33.40 71.53 -9.04
CA LYS A 26 -32.48 71.01 -8.03
C LYS A 26 -32.94 71.42 -6.63
N LEU A 27 -32.84 70.52 -5.66
CA LEU A 27 -33.05 70.81 -4.24
C LEU A 27 -31.86 70.26 -3.46
N GLU A 28 -31.19 71.12 -2.72
CA GLU A 28 -30.12 70.76 -1.80
C GLU A 28 -30.65 70.85 -0.36
N THR A 29 -30.27 69.89 0.48
CA THR A 29 -30.66 69.82 1.89
C THR A 29 -29.45 69.50 2.75
N ASP A 30 -29.30 70.24 3.85
CA ASP A 30 -28.41 69.96 4.97
C ASP A 30 -29.22 69.24 6.06
N SER A 31 -29.17 67.90 6.05
CA SER A 31 -29.95 67.03 6.92
C SER A 31 -29.34 66.85 8.30
N ASN A 32 -28.03 67.11 8.48
CA ASN A 32 -27.33 66.97 9.76
C ASN A 32 -27.06 68.32 10.46
N SER A 33 -27.38 69.44 9.80
CA SER A 33 -27.21 70.82 10.29
C SER A 33 -25.75 71.21 10.57
N ASP A 34 -24.78 70.64 9.84
CA ASP A 34 -23.36 71.00 9.96
C ASP A 34 -22.95 72.22 9.11
N GLY A 35 -23.86 72.71 8.27
CA GLY A 35 -23.66 73.82 7.35
C GLY A 35 -23.21 73.39 5.95
N ARG A 36 -23.15 72.09 5.65
CA ARG A 36 -22.88 71.54 4.31
C ARG A 36 -24.11 70.75 3.83
N MET A 37 -24.52 71.02 2.59
CA MET A 37 -25.60 70.27 1.95
C MET A 37 -25.14 68.84 1.69
N ASP A 38 -25.75 67.85 2.33
CA ASP A 38 -25.40 66.43 2.19
C ASP A 38 -26.31 65.68 1.19
N THR A 39 -27.48 66.23 0.88
CA THR A 39 -28.47 65.59 0.01
C THR A 39 -28.83 66.51 -1.15
N VAL A 40 -28.76 66.00 -2.38
CA VAL A 40 -29.05 66.76 -3.60
C VAL A 40 -30.03 65.99 -4.50
N LEU A 41 -31.22 66.55 -4.69
CA LEU A 41 -32.26 66.02 -5.58
C LEU A 41 -32.21 66.78 -6.90
N TYR A 42 -32.31 66.06 -8.02
CA TYR A 42 -32.38 66.62 -9.37
C TYR A 42 -33.70 66.26 -10.03
N TYR A 43 -34.32 67.27 -10.66
CA TYR A 43 -35.61 67.18 -11.30
C TYR A 43 -35.51 67.52 -12.79
N ASP A 44 -36.27 66.81 -13.62
CA ASP A 44 -36.52 67.14 -15.03
C ASP A 44 -38.02 67.23 -15.24
N GLU A 45 -38.50 68.37 -15.75
CA GLU A 45 -39.93 68.68 -15.85
C GLU A 45 -40.75 68.36 -14.58
N GLU A 46 -40.20 68.67 -13.40
CA GLU A 46 -40.77 68.38 -12.06
C GLU A 46 -40.83 66.90 -11.66
N ILE A 47 -40.29 66.00 -12.50
CA ILE A 47 -40.13 64.58 -12.20
C ILE A 47 -38.76 64.36 -11.55
N LEU A 48 -38.73 63.67 -10.41
CA LEU A 48 -37.47 63.32 -9.75
C LEU A 48 -36.68 62.35 -10.63
N MET A 49 -35.44 62.72 -10.97
CA MET A 49 -34.56 61.93 -11.85
C MET A 49 -33.40 61.30 -11.09
N ARG A 50 -32.87 62.00 -10.08
CA ARG A 50 -31.67 61.57 -9.37
C ARG A 50 -31.62 62.13 -7.95
N VAL A 51 -31.13 61.34 -7.02
CA VAL A 51 -30.84 61.76 -5.64
C VAL A 51 -29.41 61.38 -5.31
N GLU A 52 -28.57 62.37 -5.01
CA GLU A 52 -27.20 62.22 -4.51
C GLU A 52 -27.20 62.43 -3.00
N ARG A 53 -26.49 61.57 -2.25
CA ARG A 53 -26.36 61.68 -0.79
C ARG A 53 -24.92 61.40 -0.34
N ASP A 54 -24.46 62.22 0.59
CA ASP A 54 -23.32 61.99 1.46
C ASP A 54 -23.86 61.40 2.78
N MET A 55 -23.73 60.08 2.96
CA MET A 55 -24.31 59.40 4.11
C MET A 55 -23.37 59.35 5.32
N ASP A 56 -22.07 59.50 5.13
CA ASP A 56 -21.08 59.54 6.20
C ASP A 56 -20.62 60.95 6.58
N PHE A 57 -21.13 61.96 5.86
CA PHE A 57 -20.91 63.38 6.06
C PHE A 57 -19.43 63.79 5.93
N ASP A 58 -18.67 63.10 5.07
CA ASP A 58 -17.26 63.41 4.81
C ASP A 58 -17.05 64.50 3.74
N GLY A 59 -18.14 64.99 3.15
CA GLY A 59 -18.19 66.00 2.09
C GLY A 59 -18.12 65.41 0.69
N LEU A 60 -18.14 64.07 0.53
CA LEU A 60 -18.16 63.38 -0.75
C LEU A 60 -19.46 62.58 -0.90
N ILE A 61 -20.11 62.70 -2.06
CA ILE A 61 -21.29 61.88 -2.38
C ILE A 61 -20.88 60.40 -2.46
N ASP A 62 -21.41 59.58 -1.56
CA ASP A 62 -21.20 58.13 -1.51
C ASP A 62 -22.39 57.32 -2.09
N CYS A 63 -23.53 57.98 -2.32
CA CYS A 63 -24.75 57.33 -2.79
C CYS A 63 -25.43 58.12 -3.91
N THR A 64 -25.85 57.43 -4.96
CA THR A 64 -26.67 58.03 -6.01
C THR A 64 -27.80 57.10 -6.40
N ASP A 65 -29.05 57.52 -6.20
CA ASP A 65 -30.23 56.86 -6.77
C ASP A 65 -30.63 57.53 -8.09
N TYR A 66 -31.08 56.73 -9.03
CA TYR A 66 -31.62 57.16 -10.32
C TYR A 66 -33.07 56.66 -10.44
N PHE A 67 -33.92 57.55 -10.93
CA PHE A 67 -35.36 57.35 -11.05
C PHE A 67 -35.77 57.48 -12.52
N ASP A 68 -36.74 56.67 -12.93
CA ASP A 68 -37.45 56.81 -14.20
C ASP A 68 -38.95 56.79 -13.91
N LYS A 69 -39.67 57.79 -14.43
CA LYS A 69 -41.12 57.98 -14.21
C LYS A 69 -41.53 57.89 -12.73
N GLY A 70 -40.72 58.48 -11.85
CA GLY A 70 -40.95 58.51 -10.40
C GLY A 70 -40.67 57.21 -9.65
N LYS A 71 -40.15 56.17 -10.31
CA LYS A 71 -39.75 54.91 -9.68
C LYS A 71 -38.24 54.74 -9.72
N ARG A 72 -37.63 54.35 -8.60
CA ARG A 72 -36.21 54.05 -8.50
C ARG A 72 -35.86 52.89 -9.42
N GLN A 73 -34.91 53.11 -10.32
CA GLN A 73 -34.40 52.09 -11.25
C GLN A 73 -33.06 51.53 -10.80
N ARG A 74 -32.21 52.39 -10.21
CA ARG A 74 -30.82 52.06 -9.90
C ARG A 74 -30.35 52.84 -8.69
N GLN A 75 -29.54 52.21 -7.85
CA GLN A 75 -28.74 52.85 -6.80
C GLN A 75 -27.27 52.51 -7.02
N GLU A 76 -26.39 53.47 -6.87
CA GLU A 76 -24.94 53.31 -6.91
C GLU A 76 -24.33 53.70 -5.57
N ARG A 77 -23.36 52.91 -5.10
CA ARG A 77 -22.46 53.28 -4.00
C ARG A 77 -21.08 53.57 -4.54
N ILE A 78 -20.53 54.69 -4.11
CA ILE A 78 -19.33 55.29 -4.65
C ILE A 78 -18.30 55.35 -3.52
N ASN A 79 -17.06 54.96 -3.81
CA ASN A 79 -15.96 55.07 -2.85
C ASN A 79 -15.30 56.46 -2.90
N ARG A 80 -14.39 56.75 -1.97
CA ARG A 80 -13.65 58.02 -1.93
C ARG A 80 -12.85 58.36 -3.19
N SER A 81 -12.53 57.36 -4.01
CA SER A 81 -11.86 57.55 -5.31
C SER A 81 -12.84 57.84 -6.46
N LYS A 82 -14.11 58.14 -6.15
CA LYS A 82 -15.21 58.37 -7.10
C LYS A 82 -15.50 57.19 -8.02
N LYS A 83 -15.14 55.97 -7.62
CA LYS A 83 -15.48 54.75 -8.35
C LYS A 83 -16.72 54.10 -7.74
N VAL A 84 -17.64 53.66 -8.59
CA VAL A 84 -18.81 52.89 -8.19
C VAL A 84 -18.34 51.48 -7.82
N TYR A 85 -18.49 51.09 -6.56
CA TYR A 85 -18.13 49.74 -6.09
C TYR A 85 -19.36 48.85 -5.88
N GLN A 86 -20.57 49.43 -5.88
CA GLN A 86 -21.82 48.71 -5.76
C GLN A 86 -22.90 49.33 -6.65
N ARG A 87 -23.68 48.50 -7.34
CA ARG A 87 -24.85 48.94 -8.11
C ARG A 87 -26.05 48.02 -7.85
N THR A 88 -27.13 48.56 -7.30
CA THR A 88 -28.40 47.86 -7.11
C THR A 88 -29.37 48.26 -8.21
N LEU A 89 -30.07 47.30 -8.81
CA LEU A 89 -31.16 47.49 -9.77
C LEU A 89 -32.49 47.06 -9.14
N PHE A 90 -33.53 47.83 -9.44
CA PHE A 90 -34.86 47.69 -8.85
C PHE A 90 -35.90 47.39 -9.93
N ASP A 91 -36.93 46.61 -9.57
CA ASP A 91 -38.04 46.28 -10.45
C ASP A 91 -39.12 47.38 -10.46
N GLU A 92 -40.22 47.15 -11.18
CA GLU A 92 -41.34 48.12 -11.26
C GLU A 92 -42.05 48.38 -9.91
N ASN A 93 -41.83 47.54 -8.90
CA ASN A 93 -42.35 47.73 -7.54
C ASN A 93 -41.27 48.29 -6.59
N GLU A 94 -40.16 48.79 -7.13
CA GLU A 94 -38.98 49.26 -6.40
C GLU A 94 -38.35 48.18 -5.50
N GLN A 95 -38.55 46.90 -5.81
CA GLN A 95 -37.86 45.81 -5.12
C GLN A 95 -36.52 45.51 -5.80
N PRO A 96 -35.42 45.34 -5.03
CA PRO A 96 -34.14 45.00 -5.62
C PRO A 96 -34.19 43.60 -6.24
N PHE A 97 -33.78 43.48 -7.50
CA PHE A 97 -33.69 42.19 -8.21
C PHE A 97 -32.24 41.80 -8.55
N LEU A 98 -31.33 42.78 -8.63
CA LEU A 98 -29.92 42.54 -8.92
C LEU A 98 -29.02 43.52 -8.16
N LEU A 99 -28.04 43.01 -7.43
CA LEU A 99 -26.99 43.78 -6.77
C LEU A 99 -25.65 43.36 -7.36
N LYS A 100 -24.90 44.32 -7.90
CA LYS A 100 -23.56 44.12 -8.46
C LYS A 100 -22.52 44.72 -7.52
N LYS A 101 -21.42 44.03 -7.26
CA LYS A 101 -20.32 44.46 -6.41
C LYS A 101 -18.97 44.24 -7.08
N ASP A 102 -18.10 45.23 -6.92
CA ASP A 102 -16.67 45.15 -7.21
C ASP A 102 -15.97 44.77 -5.90
N THR A 103 -15.87 43.47 -5.65
CA THR A 103 -15.30 42.92 -4.42
C THR A 103 -13.77 42.88 -4.49
N SER A 104 -13.22 42.79 -5.70
CA SER A 104 -11.80 42.80 -6.00
C SER A 104 -11.18 44.21 -5.98
N GLY A 105 -11.98 45.25 -6.21
CA GLY A 105 -11.54 46.65 -6.30
C GLY A 105 -10.92 47.02 -7.65
N ASN A 106 -11.04 46.15 -8.67
CA ASN A 106 -10.44 46.36 -9.98
C ASN A 106 -11.26 47.29 -10.89
N GLY A 107 -12.46 47.70 -10.45
CA GLY A 107 -13.39 48.55 -11.18
C GLY A 107 -14.42 47.79 -12.04
N ALA A 108 -14.33 46.47 -12.12
CA ALA A 108 -15.35 45.60 -12.72
C ALA A 108 -16.22 45.00 -11.60
N PHE A 109 -17.49 44.75 -11.90
CA PHE A 109 -18.36 44.06 -10.95
C PHE A 109 -18.12 42.54 -11.04
N ASP A 110 -17.30 42.01 -10.15
CA ASP A 110 -16.99 40.58 -10.07
C ASP A 110 -18.09 39.74 -9.40
N THR A 111 -18.91 40.32 -8.52
CA THR A 111 -19.91 39.56 -7.76
C THR A 111 -21.31 40.10 -7.98
N LEU A 112 -22.24 39.23 -8.42
CA LEU A 112 -23.62 39.58 -8.72
C LEU A 112 -24.56 38.77 -7.81
N TYR A 113 -25.47 39.45 -7.11
CA TYR A 113 -26.50 38.85 -6.27
C TYR A 113 -27.86 39.05 -6.94
N TYR A 114 -28.48 37.95 -7.35
CA TYR A 114 -29.82 37.91 -7.90
C TYR A 114 -30.82 37.68 -6.78
N MET A 115 -31.86 38.51 -6.73
CA MET A 115 -32.87 38.49 -5.68
C MET A 115 -34.25 38.17 -6.25
N LYS A 116 -35.04 37.38 -5.51
CA LYS A 116 -36.44 37.08 -5.81
C LYS A 116 -37.28 37.29 -4.56
N LYS A 117 -38.32 38.13 -4.65
CA LYS A 117 -39.20 38.48 -3.53
C LYS A 117 -38.43 39.00 -2.30
N GLY A 118 -37.35 39.76 -2.53
CA GLY A 118 -36.52 40.35 -1.48
C GLY A 118 -35.46 39.43 -0.87
N GLU A 119 -35.38 38.16 -1.27
CA GLU A 119 -34.35 37.22 -0.80
C GLU A 119 -33.34 36.92 -1.90
N ILE A 120 -32.08 36.66 -1.52
CA ILE A 120 -31.06 36.20 -2.46
C ILE A 120 -31.46 34.81 -2.96
N SER A 121 -31.59 34.67 -4.28
CA SER A 121 -31.83 33.38 -4.93
C SER A 121 -30.56 32.78 -5.55
N GLU A 122 -29.63 33.63 -5.97
CA GLU A 122 -28.40 33.21 -6.63
C GLU A 122 -27.31 34.26 -6.44
N VAL A 123 -26.07 33.81 -6.32
CA VAL A 123 -24.87 34.64 -6.36
C VAL A 123 -23.93 34.08 -7.40
N THR A 124 -23.40 34.93 -8.27
CA THR A 124 -22.34 34.56 -9.22
C THR A 124 -21.09 35.37 -8.93
N ALA A 125 -19.92 34.77 -9.06
CA ALA A 125 -18.65 35.45 -8.91
C ALA A 125 -17.69 35.11 -10.06
N ASP A 126 -16.98 36.14 -10.52
CA ASP A 126 -15.76 36.07 -11.33
C ASP A 126 -14.58 36.22 -10.37
N THR A 127 -13.93 35.10 -10.03
CA THR A 127 -12.88 35.09 -8.99
C THR A 127 -11.47 35.34 -9.49
N ASP A 128 -11.23 35.30 -10.81
CA ASP A 128 -9.93 35.57 -11.41
C ASP A 128 -9.86 36.93 -12.14
N GLY A 129 -11.02 37.59 -12.31
CA GLY A 129 -11.15 38.94 -12.87
C GLY A 129 -11.07 38.96 -14.39
N ASN A 130 -11.28 37.84 -15.08
CA ASN A 130 -11.17 37.74 -16.52
C ASN A 130 -12.46 38.12 -17.29
N GLY A 131 -13.55 38.40 -16.56
CA GLY A 131 -14.85 38.78 -17.08
C GLY A 131 -15.83 37.62 -17.26
N MET A 132 -15.44 36.39 -16.96
CA MET A 132 -16.29 35.20 -16.97
C MET A 132 -16.62 34.76 -15.54
N VAL A 133 -17.84 34.25 -15.36
CA VAL A 133 -18.27 33.75 -14.05
C VAL A 133 -17.75 32.33 -13.89
N ASN A 134 -16.91 32.10 -12.89
CA ASN A 134 -16.38 30.78 -12.55
C ASN A 134 -16.99 30.19 -11.26
N ILE A 135 -17.79 30.96 -10.51
CA ILE A 135 -18.56 30.45 -9.36
C ILE A 135 -20.02 30.83 -9.45
N ARG A 136 -20.91 29.86 -9.19
CA ARG A 136 -22.36 30.06 -9.06
C ARG A 136 -22.88 29.39 -7.79
N THR A 137 -23.51 30.15 -6.92
CA THR A 137 -24.14 29.67 -5.68
C THR A 137 -25.64 29.91 -5.70
N ILE A 138 -26.44 28.86 -5.56
CA ILE A 138 -27.90 28.89 -5.47
C ILE A 138 -28.30 28.92 -4.00
N TYR A 139 -29.22 29.82 -3.65
CA TYR A 139 -29.75 29.98 -2.30
C TYR A 139 -31.20 29.50 -2.22
N LYS A 140 -31.55 28.87 -1.09
CA LYS A 140 -32.93 28.49 -0.72
C LYS A 140 -33.15 28.87 0.74
N ASN A 141 -34.25 29.56 1.04
CA ASN A 141 -34.60 30.01 2.39
C ASN A 141 -33.47 30.80 3.09
N GLY A 142 -32.80 31.69 2.34
CA GLY A 142 -31.68 32.50 2.86
C GLY A 142 -30.38 31.75 3.15
N LYS A 143 -30.28 30.46 2.84
CA LYS A 143 -29.07 29.64 3.01
C LYS A 143 -28.56 29.13 1.66
N PRO A 144 -27.24 28.94 1.49
CA PRO A 144 -26.72 28.28 0.30
C PRO A 144 -27.30 26.86 0.26
N ALA A 145 -27.68 26.42 -0.94
CA ALA A 145 -28.17 25.07 -1.20
C ALA A 145 -27.22 24.31 -2.12
N GLU A 146 -26.61 25.00 -3.08
CA GLU A 146 -25.71 24.42 -4.07
C GLU A 146 -24.71 25.46 -4.53
N GLN A 147 -23.43 25.09 -4.66
CA GLN A 147 -22.39 25.92 -5.26
C GLN A 147 -21.66 25.12 -6.32
N ARG A 148 -21.50 25.70 -7.50
CA ARG A 148 -20.76 25.14 -8.62
C ARG A 148 -19.54 26.00 -8.92
N THR A 149 -18.42 25.36 -9.22
CA THR A 149 -17.15 25.98 -9.59
C THR A 149 -16.75 25.43 -10.96
N ASP A 150 -16.50 26.32 -11.92
CA ASP A 150 -16.00 26.06 -13.28
C ASP A 150 -14.65 26.79 -13.39
N GLU A 151 -13.58 26.15 -12.90
CA GLU A 151 -12.28 26.81 -12.67
C GLU A 151 -11.53 27.13 -13.97
N ASP A 152 -11.81 26.41 -15.06
CA ASP A 152 -11.21 26.63 -16.37
C ASP A 152 -12.18 27.20 -17.41
N GLU A 153 -13.40 27.52 -16.99
CA GLU A 153 -14.43 28.24 -17.73
C GLU A 153 -14.85 27.56 -19.02
N ASN A 154 -14.83 26.23 -19.00
CA ASN A 154 -15.20 25.40 -20.15
C ASN A 154 -16.72 25.09 -20.20
N GLY A 155 -17.47 25.47 -19.16
CA GLY A 155 -18.91 25.23 -19.02
C GLY A 155 -19.26 23.94 -18.26
N LYS A 156 -18.28 23.14 -17.88
CA LYS A 156 -18.38 21.99 -16.96
C LYS A 156 -17.89 22.41 -15.59
N TYR A 157 -18.29 21.67 -14.56
CA TYR A 157 -17.99 22.07 -13.19
C TYR A 157 -17.01 21.09 -12.55
N GLU A 158 -15.78 21.55 -12.29
CA GLU A 158 -14.77 20.76 -11.56
C GLU A 158 -15.23 20.45 -10.13
N ARG A 159 -16.11 21.30 -9.56
CA ARG A 159 -16.60 21.11 -8.20
C ARG A 159 -18.04 21.53 -8.02
N ILE A 160 -18.82 20.65 -7.38
CA ILE A 160 -20.20 20.92 -6.96
C ILE A 160 -20.33 20.64 -5.46
N VAL A 161 -20.73 21.64 -4.68
CA VAL A 161 -20.97 21.52 -3.22
C VAL A 161 -22.46 21.66 -2.94
N PHE A 162 -23.02 20.69 -2.22
CA PHE A 162 -24.39 20.67 -1.73
C PHE A 162 -24.40 20.98 -0.24
N TYR A 163 -25.29 21.87 0.15
CA TYR A 163 -25.43 22.36 1.52
C TYR A 163 -26.76 21.88 2.12
N ASN A 164 -26.75 21.61 3.42
CA ASN A 164 -27.93 21.22 4.18
C ASN A 164 -28.83 22.43 4.52
N GLN A 165 -29.92 22.21 5.26
CA GLN A 165 -30.88 23.26 5.62
C GLN A 165 -30.29 24.36 6.53
N GLU A 166 -29.24 24.06 7.28
CA GLU A 166 -28.51 25.05 8.09
C GLU A 166 -27.53 25.90 7.26
N GLY A 167 -27.27 25.49 6.01
CA GLY A 167 -26.28 26.09 5.11
C GLY A 167 -24.86 25.56 5.33
N LEU A 168 -24.71 24.39 5.96
CA LEU A 168 -23.43 23.71 6.14
C LEU A 168 -23.21 22.70 4.99
N PRO A 169 -21.97 22.50 4.52
CA PRO A 169 -21.68 21.48 3.51
C PRO A 169 -22.14 20.09 3.97
N GLU A 170 -22.86 19.39 3.11
CA GLU A 170 -23.33 18.02 3.32
C GLU A 170 -22.59 17.04 2.41
N ARG A 171 -22.44 17.42 1.14
CA ARG A 171 -21.77 16.60 0.11
C ARG A 171 -21.06 17.50 -0.90
N SER A 172 -19.95 17.04 -1.47
CA SER A 172 -19.32 17.69 -2.62
C SER A 172 -18.87 16.66 -3.65
N GLY A 173 -19.11 16.90 -4.93
CA GLY A 173 -18.51 16.18 -6.06
C GLY A 173 -17.30 16.95 -6.60
N HIS A 174 -16.27 16.23 -7.00
CA HIS A 174 -15.05 16.73 -7.63
C HIS A 174 -14.78 15.91 -8.89
N ASP A 175 -14.72 16.60 -10.03
CA ASP A 175 -14.33 16.06 -11.33
C ASP A 175 -12.83 16.26 -11.48
N ILE A 176 -12.07 15.17 -11.33
CA ILE A 176 -10.60 15.23 -11.24
C ILE A 176 -9.96 15.17 -12.63
N ASP A 177 -10.58 14.47 -13.56
CA ASP A 177 -10.05 14.30 -14.91
C ASP A 177 -10.68 15.24 -15.96
N LYS A 178 -11.61 16.09 -15.52
CA LYS A 178 -12.22 17.20 -16.26
C LYS A 178 -13.09 16.75 -17.42
N ASP A 179 -13.77 15.62 -17.28
CA ASP A 179 -14.68 15.11 -18.30
C ASP A 179 -16.12 15.66 -18.18
N GLY A 180 -16.44 16.34 -17.07
CA GLY A 180 -17.71 16.95 -16.74
C GLY A 180 -18.60 16.18 -15.76
N GLU A 181 -18.22 14.97 -15.38
CA GLU A 181 -18.96 14.11 -14.46
C GLU A 181 -18.11 13.82 -13.21
N PRO A 182 -18.47 14.31 -12.02
CA PRO A 182 -17.64 14.11 -10.82
C PRO A 182 -17.46 12.64 -10.43
N GLU A 183 -16.23 12.14 -10.40
CA GLU A 183 -15.92 10.78 -9.93
C GLU A 183 -15.73 10.69 -8.42
N VAL A 184 -15.32 11.79 -7.78
CA VAL A 184 -14.98 11.82 -6.35
C VAL A 184 -16.06 12.55 -5.57
N PHE A 185 -16.71 11.85 -4.63
CA PHE A 185 -17.68 12.46 -3.73
C PHE A 185 -17.18 12.46 -2.28
N ARG A 186 -17.27 13.60 -1.62
CA ARG A 186 -17.00 13.74 -0.18
C ARG A 186 -18.29 14.04 0.57
N PHE A 187 -18.43 13.46 1.75
CA PHE A 187 -19.56 13.65 2.65
C PHE A 187 -19.08 14.26 3.96
N TYR A 188 -19.84 15.23 4.45
CA TYR A 188 -19.44 16.07 5.56
C TYR A 188 -20.38 15.89 6.75
N ARG A 189 -19.81 15.99 7.96
CA ARG A 189 -20.56 16.10 9.21
C ARG A 189 -19.93 17.20 10.04
N LYS A 190 -20.69 18.24 10.37
CA LYS A 190 -20.19 19.44 11.07
C LYS A 190 -18.91 19.98 10.42
N GLU A 191 -18.95 20.18 9.09
CA GLU A 191 -17.85 20.73 8.27
C GLU A 191 -16.60 19.84 8.13
N THR A 192 -16.56 18.68 8.81
CA THR A 192 -15.48 17.71 8.67
C THR A 192 -15.85 16.61 7.67
N VAL A 193 -14.91 16.20 6.82
CA VAL A 193 -15.10 15.04 5.94
C VAL A 193 -15.16 13.79 6.79
N VAL A 194 -16.22 13.00 6.62
CA VAL A 194 -16.41 11.71 7.30
C VAL A 194 -16.30 10.52 6.35
N LYS A 195 -16.52 10.75 5.05
CA LYS A 195 -16.48 9.74 4.00
C LYS A 195 -16.09 10.36 2.66
N GLU A 196 -15.26 9.67 1.89
CA GLU A 196 -14.95 9.93 0.49
C GLU A 196 -15.25 8.65 -0.32
N THR A 197 -15.88 8.79 -1.48
CA THR A 197 -16.12 7.69 -2.42
C THR A 197 -15.57 8.06 -3.79
N LYS A 198 -15.09 7.07 -4.53
CA LYS A 198 -14.60 7.22 -5.91
C LYS A 198 -15.24 6.16 -6.81
N ASP A 199 -15.53 6.57 -8.03
CA ASP A 199 -15.95 5.71 -9.14
C ASP A 199 -14.99 5.93 -10.32
N THR A 200 -13.93 5.13 -10.36
CA THR A 200 -12.82 5.23 -11.31
C THR A 200 -13.16 4.57 -12.65
N ASN A 201 -14.07 3.60 -12.69
CA ASN A 201 -14.49 2.93 -13.92
C ASN A 201 -15.77 3.54 -14.56
N ARG A 202 -16.41 4.49 -13.86
CA ARG A 202 -17.59 5.24 -14.28
C ARG A 202 -18.81 4.37 -14.60
N ASP A 203 -18.99 3.29 -13.86
CA ASP A 203 -20.16 2.44 -13.97
C ASP A 203 -21.33 2.86 -13.05
N GLY A 204 -21.12 3.92 -12.26
CA GLY A 204 -22.07 4.44 -11.28
C GLY A 204 -21.99 3.78 -9.91
N LYS A 205 -21.09 2.82 -9.71
CA LYS A 205 -20.81 2.18 -8.42
C LYS A 205 -19.50 2.70 -7.85
N THR A 206 -19.45 2.75 -6.52
CA THR A 206 -18.23 3.13 -5.81
C THR A 206 -17.22 1.98 -5.85
N ASP A 207 -16.03 2.23 -6.38
CA ASP A 207 -14.92 1.28 -6.34
C ASP A 207 -13.97 1.52 -5.16
N ILE A 208 -13.90 2.74 -4.63
CA ILE A 208 -13.08 3.07 -3.47
C ILE A 208 -13.91 3.90 -2.49
N GLU A 209 -14.00 3.43 -1.25
CA GLU A 209 -14.60 4.14 -0.14
C GLU A 209 -13.56 4.38 0.95
N THR A 210 -13.40 5.62 1.42
CA THR A 210 -12.53 5.97 2.53
C THR A 210 -13.34 6.63 3.65
N LEU A 211 -13.28 6.06 4.84
CA LEU A 211 -13.89 6.60 6.06
C LEU A 211 -12.85 7.37 6.86
N PHE A 212 -13.25 8.53 7.35
CA PHE A 212 -12.39 9.44 8.12
C PHE A 212 -12.85 9.51 9.57
N LYS A 213 -11.89 9.57 10.49
CA LYS A 213 -12.14 9.78 11.91
C LYS A 213 -11.18 10.85 12.43
N ASP A 214 -11.74 11.88 13.05
CA ASP A 214 -10.99 13.02 13.59
C ASP A 214 -10.07 13.70 12.56
N GLY A 215 -10.47 13.71 11.28
CA GLY A 215 -9.75 14.33 10.17
C GLY A 215 -8.69 13.43 9.49
N SER A 216 -8.38 12.26 10.05
CA SER A 216 -7.44 11.30 9.45
C SER A 216 -8.19 10.11 8.84
N SER A 217 -7.55 9.43 7.88
CA SER A 217 -8.07 8.18 7.32
C SER A 217 -8.12 7.12 8.41
N ALA A 218 -9.27 6.43 8.52
CA ALA A 218 -9.48 5.36 9.48
C ALA A 218 -9.62 3.99 8.80
N GLU A 219 -10.34 3.95 7.68
CA GLU A 219 -10.61 2.74 6.92
C GLU A 219 -10.74 3.09 5.43
N GLN A 220 -10.21 2.24 4.56
CA GLN A 220 -10.43 2.30 3.13
C GLN A 220 -10.85 0.93 2.61
N SER A 221 -11.96 0.88 1.90
CA SER A 221 -12.48 -0.29 1.21
C SER A 221 -12.34 -0.08 -0.29
N ARG A 222 -11.96 -1.14 -1.01
CA ARG A 222 -11.74 -1.11 -2.45
C ARG A 222 -12.30 -2.36 -3.11
N ASP A 223 -12.98 -2.14 -4.22
CA ASP A 223 -13.45 -3.12 -5.18
C ASP A 223 -12.47 -3.06 -6.35
N SER A 224 -11.62 -4.07 -6.45
CA SER A 224 -10.53 -4.14 -7.43
C SER A 224 -10.94 -4.86 -8.71
N ASN A 225 -12.04 -5.63 -8.68
CA ASN A 225 -12.56 -6.36 -9.84
C ASN A 225 -13.80 -5.70 -10.48
N PHE A 226 -14.34 -4.66 -9.84
CA PHE A 226 -15.51 -3.87 -10.24
C PHE A 226 -16.83 -4.66 -10.29
N ASP A 227 -17.01 -5.64 -9.41
CA ASP A 227 -18.27 -6.39 -9.32
C ASP A 227 -19.33 -5.72 -8.42
N GLY A 228 -18.94 -4.70 -7.64
CA GLY A 228 -19.76 -3.97 -6.69
C GLY A 228 -19.60 -4.45 -5.24
N VAL A 229 -18.67 -5.37 -4.96
CA VAL A 229 -18.32 -5.83 -3.62
C VAL A 229 -16.86 -5.50 -3.32
N PHE A 230 -16.60 -4.90 -2.16
CA PHE A 230 -15.23 -4.58 -1.75
C PHE A 230 -14.44 -5.84 -1.39
N ASP A 231 -13.37 -6.13 -2.15
CA ASP A 231 -12.45 -7.25 -1.91
C ASP A 231 -11.21 -6.86 -1.07
N ILE A 232 -10.87 -5.57 -0.96
CA ILE A 232 -9.75 -5.09 -0.15
C ILE A 232 -10.25 -4.11 0.91
N VAL A 233 -9.88 -4.33 2.17
CA VAL A 233 -10.12 -3.40 3.26
C VAL A 233 -8.81 -3.10 3.99
N THR A 234 -8.49 -1.82 4.15
CA THR A 234 -7.27 -1.32 4.80
C THR A 234 -7.63 -0.44 5.98
N ILE A 235 -7.08 -0.76 7.16
CA ILE A 235 -7.28 0.00 8.39
C ILE A 235 -6.07 0.88 8.64
N PHE A 236 -6.32 2.15 8.97
CA PHE A 236 -5.31 3.18 9.18
C PHE A 236 -5.29 3.67 10.63
N LYS A 237 -4.12 4.13 11.06
CA LYS A 237 -3.93 4.89 12.30
C LYS A 237 -2.88 5.95 12.08
N ASN A 238 -3.22 7.21 12.33
CA ASN A 238 -2.36 8.37 12.05
C ASN A 238 -1.88 8.37 10.58
N ASP A 239 -2.82 8.13 9.65
CA ASP A 239 -2.59 8.09 8.20
C ASP A 239 -1.58 7.05 7.71
N LYS A 240 -1.25 6.07 8.55
CA LYS A 240 -0.42 4.90 8.21
C LYS A 240 -1.23 3.61 8.28
N PRO A 241 -1.03 2.66 7.36
CA PRO A 241 -1.73 1.39 7.40
C PRO A 241 -1.30 0.59 8.64
N VAL A 242 -2.26 -0.08 9.27
CA VAL A 242 -2.05 -0.98 10.42
C VAL A 242 -2.34 -2.42 10.04
N SER A 243 -3.39 -2.63 9.25
CA SER A 243 -3.76 -3.94 8.72
C SER A 243 -4.49 -3.81 7.38
N GLN A 244 -4.43 -4.86 6.60
CA GLN A 244 -5.17 -5.00 5.35
C GLN A 244 -5.71 -6.42 5.22
N THR A 245 -6.96 -6.56 4.79
CA THR A 245 -7.61 -7.83 4.44
C THR A 245 -7.93 -7.82 2.96
N ILE A 246 -7.68 -8.93 2.28
CA ILE A 246 -7.83 -9.09 0.84
C ILE A 246 -8.57 -10.40 0.56
N ASP A 247 -9.55 -10.36 -0.32
CA ASP A 247 -10.17 -11.50 -1.00
C ASP A 247 -9.58 -11.59 -2.41
N THR A 248 -8.64 -12.52 -2.62
CA THR A 248 -7.86 -12.60 -3.86
C THR A 248 -8.57 -13.44 -4.93
N ASP A 249 -9.51 -14.32 -4.54
CA ASP A 249 -10.27 -15.18 -5.46
C ASP A 249 -11.75 -14.77 -5.64
N PHE A 250 -12.17 -13.69 -4.97
CA PHE A 250 -13.47 -13.03 -5.08
C PHE A 250 -14.64 -13.95 -4.67
N ASP A 251 -14.43 -14.77 -3.64
CA ASP A 251 -15.46 -15.68 -3.09
C ASP A 251 -16.27 -15.07 -1.91
N ASN A 252 -16.04 -13.78 -1.63
CA ASN A 252 -16.55 -12.99 -0.50
C ASN A 252 -15.98 -13.42 0.86
N LYS A 253 -14.82 -14.07 0.89
CA LYS A 253 -14.08 -14.36 2.11
C LYS A 253 -12.65 -13.91 1.96
N THR A 254 -12.17 -13.17 2.96
CA THR A 254 -10.76 -12.83 3.04
C THR A 254 -9.90 -14.09 3.04
N ASP A 255 -8.97 -14.16 2.08
CA ASP A 255 -7.98 -15.22 1.97
C ASP A 255 -6.57 -14.74 2.34
N ARG A 256 -6.38 -13.43 2.48
CA ARG A 256 -5.09 -12.84 2.80
C ARG A 256 -5.22 -11.69 3.79
N THR A 257 -4.34 -11.69 4.79
CA THR A 257 -4.24 -10.60 5.79
C THR A 257 -2.81 -10.11 5.89
N ILE A 258 -2.63 -8.79 5.93
CA ILE A 258 -1.34 -8.12 6.04
C ILE A 258 -1.35 -7.25 7.30
N ARG A 259 -0.25 -7.26 8.06
CA ARG A 259 -0.03 -6.35 9.19
C ARG A 259 1.19 -5.49 8.96
N PHE A 260 1.12 -4.25 9.43
CA PHE A 260 2.16 -3.25 9.26
C PHE A 260 2.70 -2.76 10.60
N ASP A 261 3.95 -2.28 10.62
CA ASP A 261 4.54 -1.56 11.75
C ASP A 261 4.13 -0.07 11.77
N SER A 262 4.61 0.67 12.77
CA SER A 262 4.34 2.11 12.92
C SER A 262 4.98 3.00 11.84
N GLU A 263 5.84 2.45 10.98
CA GLU A 263 6.40 3.12 9.81
C GLU A 263 5.64 2.74 8.53
N GLY A 264 4.66 1.84 8.59
CA GLY A 264 3.91 1.34 7.44
C GLY A 264 4.62 0.21 6.68
N ARG A 265 5.65 -0.41 7.26
CA ARG A 265 6.34 -1.56 6.66
C ARG A 265 5.62 -2.85 7.05
N VAL A 266 5.59 -3.83 6.15
CA VAL A 266 5.01 -5.14 6.42
C VAL A 266 5.78 -5.85 7.55
N ILE A 267 5.05 -6.44 8.49
CA ILE A 267 5.59 -7.30 9.56
C ILE A 267 5.08 -8.74 9.48
N GLU A 268 3.88 -8.94 8.92
CA GLU A 268 3.25 -10.26 8.81
C GLU A 268 2.33 -10.27 7.59
N ILE A 269 2.35 -11.38 6.84
CA ILE A 269 1.36 -11.74 5.83
C ILE A 269 0.86 -13.14 6.17
N ARG A 270 -0.46 -13.32 6.21
CA ARG A 270 -1.10 -14.63 6.35
C ARG A 270 -1.96 -14.91 5.11
N GLU A 271 -1.88 -16.12 4.57
CA GLU A 271 -2.59 -16.55 3.35
C GLU A 271 -3.34 -17.87 3.57
N HIS A 272 -4.50 -18.04 2.94
CA HIS A 272 -5.31 -19.26 2.93
C HIS A 272 -4.93 -20.19 1.77
N ALA A 273 -5.06 -21.50 1.99
CA ALA A 273 -5.18 -22.44 0.88
C ALA A 273 -6.58 -22.34 0.27
N LYS A 274 -6.66 -22.23 -1.07
CA LYS A 274 -7.92 -22.16 -1.83
C LYS A 274 -8.97 -23.14 -1.27
N HIS A 275 -10.13 -22.62 -0.91
CA HIS A 275 -11.32 -23.37 -0.44
C HIS A 275 -11.24 -24.04 0.95
N SER A 276 -10.16 -23.88 1.72
CA SER A 276 -10.05 -24.48 3.06
C SER A 276 -10.55 -23.58 4.21
N GLY A 277 -10.51 -22.25 4.02
CA GLY A 277 -10.80 -21.27 5.06
C GLY A 277 -9.79 -21.24 6.22
N LYS A 278 -8.65 -21.93 6.11
CA LYS A 278 -7.57 -21.93 7.09
C LYS A 278 -6.32 -21.29 6.49
N PHE A 279 -5.62 -20.49 7.29
CA PHE A 279 -4.30 -19.97 6.94
C PHE A 279 -3.32 -21.13 6.84
N ASN A 280 -2.74 -21.32 5.66
CA ASN A 280 -1.72 -22.34 5.43
C ASN A 280 -0.32 -21.73 5.35
N ARG A 281 -0.18 -20.42 5.14
CA ARG A 281 1.13 -19.77 5.04
C ARG A 281 1.19 -18.49 5.86
N ILE A 282 2.25 -18.34 6.66
CA ILE A 282 2.55 -17.13 7.44
C ILE A 282 3.95 -16.66 7.06
N SER A 283 4.06 -15.45 6.50
CA SER A 283 5.33 -14.79 6.20
C SER A 283 5.59 -13.69 7.22
N LEU A 284 6.74 -13.73 7.89
CA LEU A 284 7.16 -12.79 8.93
C LEU A 284 8.34 -11.95 8.44
N PHE A 285 8.24 -10.65 8.68
CA PHE A 285 9.18 -9.66 8.19
C PHE A 285 9.83 -8.91 9.35
N ASN A 286 11.12 -8.62 9.23
CA ASN A 286 11.86 -7.78 10.16
C ASN A 286 12.21 -6.45 9.46
N LYS A 287 11.61 -5.34 9.91
CA LYS A 287 11.77 -4.01 9.29
C LYS A 287 11.49 -4.02 7.77
N GLY A 288 10.49 -4.78 7.34
CA GLY A 288 10.10 -4.93 5.93
C GLY A 288 10.89 -5.95 5.11
N VAL A 289 11.92 -6.60 5.68
CA VAL A 289 12.70 -7.66 5.01
C VAL A 289 12.18 -9.02 5.43
N LEU A 290 11.94 -9.93 4.48
CA LEU A 290 11.44 -11.28 4.76
C LEU A 290 12.47 -12.06 5.61
N ALA A 291 12.04 -12.57 6.76
CA ALA A 291 12.91 -13.26 7.70
C ALA A 291 12.54 -14.73 7.89
N ARG A 292 11.24 -15.04 7.89
CA ARG A 292 10.71 -16.38 8.18
C ARG A 292 9.41 -16.63 7.44
N VAL A 293 9.23 -17.84 6.93
CA VAL A 293 7.97 -18.32 6.36
C VAL A 293 7.60 -19.62 7.05
N GLU A 294 6.38 -19.72 7.55
CA GLU A 294 5.79 -20.92 8.10
C GLU A 294 4.74 -21.44 7.11
N HIS A 295 4.73 -22.75 6.88
CA HIS A 295 3.80 -23.40 5.96
C HIS A 295 3.22 -24.67 6.59
N ASP A 296 1.89 -24.74 6.62
CA ASP A 296 1.06 -25.91 6.86
C ASP A 296 0.74 -26.53 5.49
N MET A 297 1.43 -27.62 5.11
CA MET A 297 1.28 -28.18 3.75
C MET A 297 0.06 -29.08 3.61
N ASP A 298 -0.44 -29.66 4.70
CA ASP A 298 -1.53 -30.65 4.69
C ASP A 298 -2.89 -30.07 5.16
N GLY A 299 -2.90 -28.83 5.66
CA GLY A 299 -4.09 -28.10 6.07
C GLY A 299 -4.64 -28.51 7.43
N ASP A 300 -3.84 -29.21 8.23
CA ASP A 300 -4.26 -29.71 9.54
C ASP A 300 -4.29 -28.61 10.62
N GLY A 301 -3.68 -27.44 10.35
CA GLY A 301 -3.54 -26.29 11.24
C GLY A 301 -2.20 -26.20 11.97
N PHE A 302 -1.30 -27.16 11.77
CA PHE A 302 0.07 -27.15 12.27
C PHE A 302 1.04 -26.74 11.15
N PHE A 303 1.88 -25.74 11.42
CA PHE A 303 2.87 -25.29 10.46
C PHE A 303 4.15 -26.11 10.58
N GLU A 304 4.18 -27.28 9.96
CA GLU A 304 5.32 -28.20 10.08
C GLU A 304 6.58 -27.67 9.41
N THR A 305 6.44 -26.85 8.36
CA THR A 305 7.58 -26.36 7.59
C THR A 305 7.91 -24.91 7.95
N ILE A 306 9.14 -24.64 8.39
CA ILE A 306 9.65 -23.30 8.65
C ILE A 306 10.84 -23.04 7.73
N SER A 307 10.83 -21.94 7.00
CA SER A 307 11.91 -21.48 6.12
C SER A 307 12.46 -20.15 6.63
N LEU A 308 13.78 -20.03 6.80
CA LEU A 308 14.46 -18.82 7.25
C LEU A 308 15.22 -18.17 6.09
N TYR A 309 15.15 -16.84 6.05
CA TYR A 309 15.67 -16.02 4.98
C TYR A 309 16.74 -15.05 5.49
N GLN A 310 17.77 -14.83 4.67
CA GLN A 310 18.80 -13.84 4.89
C GLN A 310 19.22 -13.24 3.54
N ASN A 311 19.24 -11.91 3.43
CA ASN A 311 19.50 -11.20 2.16
C ASN A 311 18.57 -11.67 1.02
N ASP A 312 17.27 -11.79 1.32
CA ASP A 312 16.21 -12.24 0.42
C ASP A 312 16.39 -13.65 -0.17
N LYS A 313 17.27 -14.46 0.41
CA LYS A 313 17.51 -15.85 0.03
C LYS A 313 17.24 -16.79 1.18
N ILE A 314 16.67 -17.95 0.90
CA ILE A 314 16.50 -19.00 1.89
C ILE A 314 17.88 -19.61 2.24
N TYR A 315 18.16 -19.79 3.53
CA TYR A 315 19.41 -20.44 3.98
C TYR A 315 19.15 -21.66 4.87
N LEU A 316 17.96 -21.76 5.48
CA LEU A 316 17.57 -22.87 6.34
C LEU A 316 16.09 -23.20 6.15
N GLN A 317 15.77 -24.48 6.06
CA GLN A 317 14.40 -24.97 6.11
C GLN A 317 14.31 -26.14 7.09
N THR A 318 13.32 -26.15 7.95
CA THR A 318 13.05 -27.23 8.90
C THR A 318 11.66 -27.80 8.69
N ARG A 319 11.48 -29.10 8.96
CA ARG A 319 10.17 -29.78 8.92
C ARG A 319 9.97 -30.64 10.16
N ASP A 320 8.88 -30.45 10.89
CA ASP A 320 8.47 -31.23 12.08
C ASP A 320 7.17 -32.01 11.77
N GLN A 321 7.29 -33.23 11.26
CA GLN A 321 6.14 -34.03 10.82
C GLN A 321 5.38 -34.69 11.99
N ASN A 322 6.08 -35.02 13.07
CA ASN A 322 5.48 -35.67 14.25
C ASN A 322 4.94 -34.67 15.30
N ARG A 323 5.14 -33.36 15.08
CA ARG A 323 4.67 -32.25 15.92
C ARG A 323 5.24 -32.26 17.33
N ASN A 324 6.45 -32.77 17.49
CA ASN A 324 7.11 -32.86 18.80
C ASN A 324 7.88 -31.58 19.18
N GLY A 325 7.92 -30.57 18.30
CA GLY A 325 8.62 -29.31 18.48
C GLY A 325 10.10 -29.35 18.09
N LYS A 326 10.61 -30.50 17.65
CA LYS A 326 11.94 -30.69 17.09
C LYS A 326 11.79 -31.10 15.62
N PRO A 327 12.56 -30.50 14.71
CA PRO A 327 12.42 -30.82 13.29
C PRO A 327 12.99 -32.21 12.98
N ASP A 328 12.18 -33.03 12.30
CA ASP A 328 12.59 -34.32 11.74
C ASP A 328 13.55 -34.12 10.55
N ILE A 329 13.41 -33.02 9.81
CA ILE A 329 14.28 -32.69 8.67
C ILE A 329 14.78 -31.25 8.80
N THR A 330 16.09 -31.05 8.67
CA THR A 330 16.73 -29.73 8.60
C THR A 330 17.57 -29.62 7.33
N THR A 331 17.18 -28.76 6.41
CA THR A 331 17.86 -28.50 5.12
C THR A 331 18.60 -27.16 5.17
N PHE A 332 19.91 -27.20 4.96
CA PHE A 332 20.79 -26.04 4.82
C PHE A 332 21.00 -25.75 3.33
N LEU A 333 20.85 -24.49 2.93
CA LEU A 333 21.01 -24.04 1.56
C LEU A 333 22.18 -23.05 1.44
N ASN A 334 22.90 -23.14 0.32
CA ASN A 334 23.99 -22.23 0.00
C ASN A 334 23.48 -20.89 -0.55
N ALA A 335 24.39 -19.95 -0.84
CA ALA A 335 24.04 -18.62 -1.37
C ALA A 335 23.37 -18.65 -2.76
N GLY A 336 23.38 -19.78 -3.47
CA GLY A 336 22.66 -20.02 -4.71
C GLY A 336 21.29 -20.70 -4.51
N GLU A 337 20.83 -20.84 -3.26
CA GLU A 337 19.58 -21.52 -2.87
C GLU A 337 19.56 -23.02 -3.27
N GLU A 338 20.75 -23.62 -3.42
CA GLU A 338 20.89 -25.05 -3.63
C GLU A 338 21.16 -25.73 -2.28
N LYS A 339 20.67 -26.97 -2.11
CA LYS A 339 20.96 -27.78 -0.93
C LYS A 339 22.48 -27.93 -0.78
N GLU A 340 22.98 -27.68 0.41
CA GLU A 340 24.37 -27.95 0.83
C GLU A 340 24.40 -29.17 1.75
N ARG A 341 23.47 -29.22 2.70
CA ARG A 341 23.37 -30.28 3.70
C ARG A 341 21.93 -30.53 4.10
N VAL A 342 21.54 -31.78 4.30
CA VAL A 342 20.25 -32.16 4.89
C VAL A 342 20.52 -33.07 6.08
N GLU A 343 19.91 -32.77 7.21
CA GLU A 343 19.93 -33.54 8.45
C GLU A 343 18.54 -34.17 8.64
N ILE A 344 18.49 -35.46 8.91
CA ILE A 344 17.26 -36.24 9.02
C ILE A 344 17.29 -37.05 10.32
N ASP A 345 16.22 -36.94 11.09
CA ASP A 345 15.84 -37.80 12.21
C ASP A 345 14.78 -38.79 11.69
N SER A 346 15.26 -39.93 11.22
CA SER A 346 14.48 -40.95 10.51
C SER A 346 13.60 -41.78 11.46
N ASP A 347 13.95 -41.85 12.74
CA ASP A 347 13.20 -42.58 13.76
C ASP A 347 12.36 -41.68 14.69
N SER A 348 12.41 -40.36 14.46
CA SER A 348 11.66 -39.33 15.17
C SER A 348 11.97 -39.25 16.68
N ASN A 349 13.19 -39.64 17.10
CA ASN A 349 13.60 -39.62 18.50
C ASN A 349 14.08 -38.23 19.00
N GLY A 350 14.15 -37.25 18.10
CA GLY A 350 14.61 -35.89 18.32
C GLY A 350 16.13 -35.72 18.20
N LYS A 351 16.83 -36.66 17.57
CA LYS A 351 18.26 -36.60 17.24
C LYS A 351 18.45 -36.99 15.78
N THR A 352 19.31 -36.28 15.08
CA THR A 352 19.69 -36.63 13.72
C THR A 352 20.47 -37.95 13.69
N ASP A 353 20.04 -38.87 12.84
CA ASP A 353 20.75 -40.11 12.52
C ASP A 353 21.28 -40.14 11.08
N THR A 354 20.80 -39.27 10.20
CA THR A 354 21.20 -39.27 8.79
C THR A 354 21.60 -37.87 8.33
N TRP A 355 22.76 -37.76 7.68
CA TRP A 355 23.26 -36.52 7.07
C TRP A 355 23.53 -36.74 5.58
N GLN A 356 23.02 -35.84 4.75
CA GLN A 356 23.26 -35.84 3.30
C GLN A 356 24.00 -34.55 2.93
N PHE A 357 25.05 -34.66 2.12
CA PHE A 357 25.86 -33.54 1.66
C PHE A 357 25.77 -33.40 0.15
N TYR A 358 25.63 -32.17 -0.31
CA TYR A 358 25.36 -31.85 -1.70
C TYR A 358 26.41 -30.89 -2.25
N ASN A 359 26.73 -31.05 -3.54
CA ASN A 359 27.56 -30.12 -4.29
C ASN A 359 26.91 -29.87 -5.66
N LYS A 360 26.62 -28.61 -5.99
CA LYS A 360 25.93 -28.21 -7.23
C LYS A 360 24.63 -29.00 -7.46
N GLY A 361 23.83 -29.13 -6.40
CA GLY A 361 22.56 -29.86 -6.39
C GLY A 361 22.66 -31.40 -6.43
N ARG A 362 23.86 -31.99 -6.40
CA ARG A 362 24.07 -33.45 -6.48
C ARG A 362 24.52 -34.00 -5.13
N LEU A 363 23.93 -35.12 -4.68
CA LEU A 363 24.38 -35.83 -3.49
C LEU A 363 25.80 -36.34 -3.72
N VAL A 364 26.75 -35.95 -2.86
CA VAL A 364 28.15 -36.38 -2.92
C VAL A 364 28.54 -37.26 -1.74
N ARG A 365 27.82 -37.16 -0.62
CA ARG A 365 28.05 -37.99 0.57
C ARG A 365 26.77 -38.18 1.37
N LEU A 366 26.58 -39.38 1.90
CA LEU A 366 25.55 -39.74 2.85
C LEU A 366 26.20 -40.38 4.07
N ASP A 367 25.89 -39.88 5.25
CA ASP A 367 26.33 -40.42 6.53
C ASP A 367 25.11 -40.91 7.31
N LYS A 368 25.22 -42.06 7.97
CA LYS A 368 24.15 -42.65 8.78
C LYS A 368 24.69 -43.23 10.09
N ASP A 369 24.07 -42.86 11.20
CA ASP A 369 24.23 -43.43 12.53
C ASP A 369 23.13 -44.49 12.72
N GLU A 370 23.50 -45.77 12.75
CA GLU A 370 22.56 -46.87 12.90
C GLU A 370 22.41 -47.30 14.36
N ASN A 371 23.33 -46.89 15.23
CA ASN A 371 23.41 -47.32 16.62
C ASN A 371 23.01 -46.22 17.64
N ASN A 372 22.73 -45.01 17.16
CA ASN A 372 22.30 -43.82 17.90
C ASN A 372 23.35 -43.28 18.92
N ASP A 373 24.64 -43.47 18.65
CA ASP A 373 25.75 -42.94 19.49
C ASP A 373 26.17 -41.50 19.12
N GLY A 374 25.59 -40.93 18.07
CA GLY A 374 25.87 -39.60 17.54
C GLY A 374 27.02 -39.55 16.53
N ARG A 375 27.53 -40.70 16.07
CA ARG A 375 28.57 -40.80 15.05
C ARG A 375 28.06 -41.68 13.90
N ALA A 376 28.40 -41.30 12.68
CA ALA A 376 28.02 -42.08 11.51
C ALA A 376 28.77 -43.44 11.49
N ASP A 377 28.01 -44.53 11.55
CA ASP A 377 28.46 -45.91 11.31
C ASP A 377 28.72 -46.14 9.82
N VAL A 378 27.88 -45.56 8.96
CA VAL A 378 27.94 -45.71 7.50
C VAL A 378 28.24 -44.38 6.84
N LYS A 379 29.19 -44.36 5.90
CA LYS A 379 29.49 -43.22 5.02
C LYS A 379 29.56 -43.68 3.58
N GLU A 380 28.66 -43.19 2.75
CA GLU A 380 28.61 -43.45 1.32
C GLU A 380 29.04 -42.22 0.53
N TYR A 381 29.79 -42.43 -0.54
CA TYR A 381 30.29 -41.38 -1.41
C TYR A 381 29.84 -41.62 -2.85
N TYR A 382 29.43 -40.55 -3.50
CA TYR A 382 28.81 -40.57 -4.82
C TYR A 382 29.64 -39.74 -5.81
N ASN A 383 29.73 -40.20 -7.05
CA ASN A 383 30.38 -39.44 -8.12
C ASN A 383 29.46 -38.36 -8.68
N ASN A 384 29.99 -37.57 -9.62
CA ASN A 384 29.25 -36.46 -10.23
C ASN A 384 28.00 -36.91 -11.00
N ILE A 385 27.83 -38.19 -11.36
CA ILE A 385 26.61 -38.69 -12.03
C ILE A 385 25.65 -39.40 -11.06
N GLY A 386 25.90 -39.31 -9.76
CA GLY A 386 25.02 -39.86 -8.71
C GLY A 386 25.20 -41.36 -8.45
N LYS A 387 26.27 -41.98 -8.96
CA LYS A 387 26.58 -43.39 -8.69
C LYS A 387 27.48 -43.53 -7.47
N ARG A 388 27.22 -44.54 -6.64
CA ARG A 388 28.01 -44.82 -5.45
C ARG A 388 29.39 -45.34 -5.85
N VAL A 389 30.45 -44.70 -5.37
CA VAL A 389 31.85 -45.06 -5.67
C VAL A 389 32.62 -45.59 -4.48
N LYS A 390 32.19 -45.25 -3.26
CA LYS A 390 32.78 -45.74 -2.01
C LYS A 390 31.68 -45.88 -0.95
N SER A 391 31.74 -46.93 -0.14
CA SER A 391 30.93 -47.09 1.08
C SER A 391 31.83 -47.56 2.21
N GLU A 392 31.76 -46.91 3.35
CA GLU A 392 32.57 -47.18 4.54
C GLU A 392 31.62 -47.49 5.70
N THR A 393 31.73 -48.68 6.27
CA THR A 393 30.92 -49.14 7.41
C THR A 393 31.83 -49.47 8.58
N CYS A 394 31.71 -48.72 9.67
CA CYS A 394 32.47 -48.94 10.89
C CYS A 394 31.52 -49.39 12.00
N ASN A 395 31.73 -50.61 12.52
CA ASN A 395 30.88 -51.14 13.58
C ASN A 395 31.48 -50.85 14.97
N GLY A 396 30.66 -50.27 15.86
CA GLY A 396 30.94 -50.09 17.28
C GLY A 396 31.35 -48.67 17.67
N SER A 397 31.15 -48.32 18.95
CA SER A 397 31.21 -46.96 19.52
C SER A 397 32.54 -46.19 19.41
N ALA A 398 33.55 -46.80 18.78
CA ALA A 398 34.85 -46.19 18.47
C ALA A 398 35.57 -46.88 17.29
N GLY A 399 34.85 -47.32 16.24
CA GLY A 399 35.48 -47.83 15.02
C GLY A 399 36.26 -49.13 15.20
N LYS A 400 35.71 -50.10 15.95
CA LYS A 400 36.43 -51.36 16.28
C LYS A 400 36.75 -52.22 15.06
N SER A 401 36.00 -52.06 13.98
CA SER A 401 36.28 -52.66 12.68
C SER A 401 35.59 -51.85 11.59
N CYS A 402 36.30 -51.47 10.55
CA CYS A 402 35.79 -50.71 9.42
C CYS A 402 35.95 -51.49 8.12
N LEU A 403 34.87 -51.62 7.35
CA LEU A 403 34.86 -52.21 6.02
C LEU A 403 34.56 -51.14 4.99
N THR A 404 35.48 -50.94 4.05
CA THR A 404 35.38 -49.96 2.97
C THR A 404 35.26 -50.65 1.62
N TRP A 405 34.12 -50.49 0.96
CA TRP A 405 33.87 -50.94 -0.41
C TRP A 405 34.17 -49.84 -1.42
N TYR A 406 34.73 -50.23 -2.57
CA TYR A 406 34.93 -49.40 -3.75
C TYR A 406 34.21 -50.01 -4.95
N TYR A 407 33.56 -49.17 -5.74
CA TYR A 407 32.71 -49.57 -6.84
C TYR A 407 33.19 -49.00 -8.17
N ASP A 408 32.89 -49.70 -9.27
CA ASP A 408 33.08 -49.19 -10.62
C ASP A 408 31.93 -48.28 -11.08
N ASP A 409 32.03 -47.73 -12.29
CA ASP A 409 30.98 -46.89 -12.89
C ASP A 409 29.66 -47.65 -13.15
N ALA A 410 29.62 -48.97 -13.03
CA ALA A 410 28.40 -49.78 -13.11
C ALA A 410 27.91 -50.20 -11.71
N GLU A 411 28.46 -49.60 -10.64
CA GLU A 411 28.17 -49.89 -9.23
C GLU A 411 28.49 -51.33 -8.81
N ASN A 412 29.33 -52.04 -9.56
CA ASN A 412 29.83 -53.34 -9.14
C ASN A 412 30.98 -53.14 -8.15
N PRO A 413 31.05 -53.93 -7.06
CA PRO A 413 32.19 -53.90 -6.17
C PRO A 413 33.45 -54.37 -6.93
N VAL A 414 34.53 -53.59 -6.84
CA VAL A 414 35.84 -53.92 -7.43
C VAL A 414 36.90 -54.17 -6.37
N ARG A 415 36.74 -53.57 -5.19
CA ARG A 415 37.65 -53.73 -4.06
C ARG A 415 36.90 -53.55 -2.75
N ALA A 416 37.24 -54.31 -1.73
CA ALA A 416 36.90 -54.00 -0.34
C ALA A 416 38.16 -54.00 0.52
N GLU A 417 38.20 -53.16 1.54
CA GLU A 417 39.32 -53.00 2.48
C GLU A 417 38.75 -53.11 3.89
N GLN A 418 39.29 -54.00 4.69
CA GLN A 418 38.87 -54.21 6.07
C GLN A 418 40.00 -53.81 7.02
N ASP A 419 39.73 -52.87 7.90
CA ASP A 419 40.46 -52.62 9.13
C ASP A 419 39.72 -53.39 10.22
N GLY A 420 40.27 -54.51 10.66
CA GLY A 420 39.61 -55.45 11.58
C GLY A 420 39.84 -55.12 13.06
N ASN A 421 40.87 -54.34 13.38
CA ASN A 421 41.22 -53.98 14.76
C ASN A 421 40.92 -52.50 15.09
N GLY A 422 40.59 -51.68 14.10
CA GLY A 422 40.24 -50.26 14.24
C GLY A 422 41.44 -49.34 14.44
N ASP A 423 42.64 -49.75 14.03
CA ASP A 423 43.87 -48.94 14.21
C ASP A 423 44.12 -47.94 13.07
N GLY A 424 43.27 -47.94 12.05
CA GLY A 424 43.35 -47.08 10.87
C GLY A 424 44.24 -47.64 9.75
N ARG A 425 44.80 -48.84 9.91
CA ARG A 425 45.53 -49.57 8.87
C ARG A 425 44.65 -50.70 8.34
N ILE A 426 44.79 -51.00 7.06
CA ILE A 426 44.01 -52.06 6.43
C ILE A 426 44.66 -53.40 6.76
N ASP A 427 43.86 -54.30 7.30
CA ASP A 427 44.22 -55.68 7.66
C ASP A 427 43.97 -56.66 6.51
N THR A 428 42.97 -56.38 5.67
CA THR A 428 42.57 -57.30 4.62
C THR A 428 42.04 -56.55 3.40
N TRP A 429 42.54 -56.90 2.22
CA TRP A 429 42.09 -56.40 0.93
C TRP A 429 41.41 -57.51 0.15
N PHE A 430 40.19 -57.24 -0.31
CA PHE A 430 39.42 -58.11 -1.19
C PHE A 430 39.36 -57.47 -2.57
N LEU A 431 39.72 -58.21 -3.61
CA LEU A 431 39.62 -57.77 -5.00
C LEU A 431 38.54 -58.56 -5.72
N TYR A 432 37.68 -57.86 -6.44
CA TYR A 432 36.53 -58.44 -7.12
C TYR A 432 36.65 -58.28 -8.64
N SER A 433 36.21 -59.30 -9.36
CA SER A 433 36.09 -59.29 -10.82
C SER A 433 34.75 -59.88 -11.22
N LYS A 434 33.97 -59.14 -12.02
CA LYS A 434 32.62 -59.55 -12.46
C LYS A 434 31.71 -59.98 -11.29
N GLY A 435 31.77 -59.24 -10.18
CA GLY A 435 30.96 -59.49 -8.98
C GLY A 435 31.38 -60.69 -8.13
N ARG A 436 32.51 -61.34 -8.43
CA ARG A 436 33.06 -62.47 -7.67
C ARG A 436 34.43 -62.11 -7.10
N ILE A 437 34.77 -62.71 -5.96
CA ILE A 437 36.08 -62.55 -5.36
C ILE A 437 37.15 -63.16 -6.29
N ALA A 438 38.16 -62.37 -6.64
CA ALA A 438 39.27 -62.77 -7.49
C ALA A 438 40.54 -62.99 -6.66
N SER A 439 40.76 -62.15 -5.63
CA SER A 439 41.91 -62.29 -4.74
C SER A 439 41.62 -61.72 -3.35
N VAL A 440 42.24 -62.30 -2.33
CA VAL A 440 42.32 -61.76 -0.96
C VAL A 440 43.78 -61.55 -0.62
N GLN A 441 44.09 -60.43 0.02
CA GLN A 441 45.39 -60.17 0.63
C GLN A 441 45.14 -59.88 2.11
N GLU A 442 45.89 -60.49 3.00
CA GLU A 442 45.75 -60.33 4.45
C GLU A 442 47.10 -59.96 5.05
N ASP A 443 47.09 -58.95 5.91
CA ASP A 443 48.17 -58.57 6.82
C ASP A 443 47.88 -59.23 8.18
N SER A 444 48.47 -60.41 8.40
CA SER A 444 48.25 -61.17 9.64
C SER A 444 49.06 -60.60 10.82
N ASN A 445 50.18 -59.93 10.54
CA ASN A 445 51.12 -59.43 11.55
C ASN A 445 50.91 -57.95 11.96
N LYS A 446 50.05 -57.22 11.23
CA LYS A 446 49.66 -55.81 11.45
C LYS A 446 50.77 -54.79 11.17
N ASP A 447 51.67 -55.09 10.23
CA ASP A 447 52.75 -54.18 9.85
C ASP A 447 52.39 -53.18 8.74
N GLY A 448 51.20 -53.34 8.13
CA GLY A 448 50.66 -52.55 7.03
C GLY A 448 50.92 -53.13 5.65
N LYS A 449 51.46 -54.35 5.54
CA LYS A 449 51.70 -55.07 4.29
C LYS A 449 51.07 -56.45 4.35
N ALA A 450 50.52 -56.91 3.23
CA ALA A 450 50.01 -58.26 3.14
C ALA A 450 51.15 -59.29 3.29
N ASP A 451 50.88 -60.35 4.04
CA ASP A 451 51.73 -61.52 4.24
C ASP A 451 51.04 -62.84 3.81
N ILE A 452 49.74 -62.79 3.51
CA ILE A 452 48.97 -63.89 2.92
C ILE A 452 48.29 -63.38 1.65
N TRP A 453 48.38 -64.15 0.57
CA TRP A 453 47.67 -63.89 -0.68
C TRP A 453 46.89 -65.11 -1.14
N GLU A 454 45.66 -64.90 -1.57
CA GLU A 454 44.78 -65.94 -2.11
C GLU A 454 44.27 -65.52 -3.48
N THR A 455 44.14 -66.48 -4.39
CA THR A 455 43.55 -66.29 -5.72
C THR A 455 42.46 -67.33 -5.95
N TYR A 456 41.36 -66.86 -6.50
CA TYR A 456 40.14 -67.63 -6.72
C TYR A 456 39.82 -67.71 -8.22
N ASP A 457 39.25 -68.83 -8.66
CA ASP A 457 38.76 -68.98 -10.02
C ASP A 457 37.37 -68.36 -10.22
N ALA A 458 36.85 -68.44 -11.45
CA ALA A 458 35.54 -67.91 -11.77
C ALA A 458 34.40 -68.61 -11.01
N SER A 459 34.58 -69.84 -10.50
CA SER A 459 33.58 -70.53 -9.68
C SER A 459 33.60 -70.09 -8.20
N GLY A 460 34.62 -69.33 -7.79
CA GLY A 460 34.87 -68.98 -6.39
C GLY A 460 35.70 -70.04 -5.66
N ALA A 461 36.33 -70.99 -6.36
CA ALA A 461 37.21 -71.97 -5.77
C ALA A 461 38.62 -71.38 -5.58
N LEU A 462 39.21 -71.60 -4.40
CA LEU A 462 40.59 -71.24 -4.10
C LEU A 462 41.54 -72.08 -4.96
N ILE A 463 42.26 -71.43 -5.88
CA ILE A 463 43.22 -72.09 -6.78
C ILE A 463 44.68 -71.87 -6.36
N ARG A 464 44.96 -70.80 -5.62
CA ARG A 464 46.31 -70.49 -5.14
C ARG A 464 46.27 -69.78 -3.80
N ARG A 465 47.13 -70.18 -2.88
CA ARG A 465 47.41 -69.48 -1.62
C ARG A 465 48.91 -69.37 -1.41
N GLU A 466 49.37 -68.16 -1.16
CA GLU A 466 50.76 -67.79 -0.88
C GLU A 466 50.89 -67.21 0.51
N LYS A 467 52.01 -67.48 1.19
CA LYS A 467 52.31 -66.95 2.53
C LYS A 467 53.77 -66.53 2.64
N ASP A 468 54.00 -65.35 3.16
CA ASP A 468 55.29 -64.84 3.63
C ASP A 468 55.38 -65.08 5.14
N LEU A 469 56.25 -65.98 5.57
CA LEU A 469 56.42 -66.35 6.98
C LEU A 469 57.47 -65.49 7.68
N ASN A 470 58.33 -64.82 6.91
CA ASN A 470 59.45 -64.05 7.41
C ASN A 470 59.21 -62.52 7.32
N TYR A 471 58.12 -62.12 6.65
CA TYR A 471 57.62 -60.75 6.51
C TYR A 471 58.58 -59.82 5.74
N ASP A 472 59.32 -60.36 4.76
CA ASP A 472 60.19 -59.58 3.86
C ASP A 472 59.47 -58.99 2.63
N GLY A 473 58.17 -59.28 2.49
CA GLY A 473 57.31 -58.88 1.38
C GLY A 473 57.31 -59.85 0.20
N LYS A 474 57.88 -61.05 0.36
CA LYS A 474 57.89 -62.10 -0.67
C LYS A 474 57.35 -63.42 -0.11
N PRO A 475 56.48 -64.12 -0.85
CA PRO A 475 55.99 -65.43 -0.40
C PRO A 475 57.11 -66.48 -0.21
N ASP A 476 57.13 -67.12 0.96
CA ASP A 476 57.96 -68.28 1.27
C ASP A 476 57.30 -69.60 0.81
N ILE A 477 55.97 -69.65 0.88
CA ILE A 477 55.17 -70.85 0.56
C ILE A 477 54.13 -70.48 -0.50
N SER A 478 53.96 -71.36 -1.49
CA SER A 478 52.90 -71.29 -2.50
C SER A 478 52.22 -72.65 -2.63
N ASP A 479 50.94 -72.72 -2.27
CA ASP A 479 50.07 -73.88 -2.44
C ASP A 479 49.12 -73.64 -3.62
N THR A 480 49.11 -74.53 -4.61
CA THR A 480 48.27 -74.44 -5.81
C THR A 480 47.40 -75.69 -5.88
N ARG A 481 46.08 -75.51 -6.02
CA ARG A 481 45.10 -76.60 -5.98
C ARG A 481 44.56 -76.97 -7.35
#